data_AF-A0A0D7W3Y6-F1
#
_entry.id   AF-A0A0D7W3Y6-F1
#
_cell.length_a   1.000
_cell.length_b   1.000
_cell.length_c   1.000
_cell.angle_alpha   90.00
_cell.angle_beta   90.00
_cell.angle_gamma   90.00
#
_symmetry.space_group_name_H-M   'P 1'
#
loop_
_entity.id
_entity.type
_entity.pdbx_description
1 polymer ?
#
loop_
_entity_poly.entity_id
_entity_poly.type
_entity_poly.pdbx_seq_one_letter_code
_entity_poly.pdbx_strand_id
1 'polypeptide(L)'
;MLENIFTLLMLVMLQAVLGFDNLLYISLESKKAPVEEQKSVRKKGILIAIVLRIVLLFVLVSVIDFFQEPFSFLTAEIKDIAKFAFNGHSLIVLAGGGFIIYTAIKEIWHMISIKDLEHDVEGDAGKSKKTANAVIVSIVIMNLVFSFDSILAAIGLTSDIENSTTAFIIMAIAIVCSGLLMLLLADKISVFLAKNRMYEVLGLFILFIVGIMLVTEGGHLAHLELFGNHIVPMSKTTFYFVLFVLVVVDVVQGRYQKKLLAEQEKRK
;
A
#
# COMPACT_ATOMS: atom_id res chain seq x y z
N MET A 1 19.03 -15.28 -8.27
CA MET A 1 17.97 -16.29 -8.05
C MET A 1 17.43 -16.25 -6.62
N LEU A 2 18.26 -16.45 -5.58
CA LEU A 2 17.80 -16.43 -4.19
C LEU A 2 17.21 -15.07 -3.77
N GLU A 3 17.87 -13.98 -4.20
CA GLU A 3 17.42 -12.61 -3.94
C GLU A 3 16.05 -12.32 -4.56
N ASN A 4 15.82 -12.68 -5.83
CA ASN A 4 14.55 -12.49 -6.50
C ASN A 4 13.39 -13.24 -5.82
N ILE A 5 13.65 -14.45 -5.32
CA ILE A 5 12.65 -15.23 -4.56
C ILE A 5 12.32 -14.53 -3.24
N PHE A 6 13.34 -14.00 -2.56
CA PHE A 6 13.15 -13.25 -1.33
C PHE A 6 12.36 -11.95 -1.58
N THR A 7 12.71 -11.18 -2.60
CA THR A 7 11.96 -9.99 -3.03
C THR A 7 10.51 -10.34 -3.36
N LEU A 8 10.26 -11.44 -4.08
CA LEU A 8 8.91 -11.92 -4.36
C LEU A 8 8.14 -12.23 -3.07
N LEU A 9 8.76 -12.93 -2.12
CA LEU A 9 8.13 -13.24 -0.84
C LEU A 9 7.78 -11.97 -0.07
N MET A 10 8.71 -11.00 -0.04
CA MET A 10 8.49 -9.70 0.60
C MET A 10 7.37 -8.91 -0.08
N LEU A 11 7.31 -8.91 -1.40
CA LEU A 11 6.22 -8.27 -2.15
C LEU A 11 4.87 -8.93 -1.88
N VAL A 12 4.80 -10.27 -1.86
CA VAL A 12 3.57 -10.99 -1.52
C VAL A 12 3.12 -10.66 -0.10
N MET A 13 4.05 -10.65 0.86
CA MET A 13 3.75 -10.27 2.25
C MET A 13 3.26 -8.82 2.34
N LEU A 14 4.00 -7.89 1.73
CA LEU A 14 3.68 -6.47 1.74
C LEU A 14 2.31 -6.21 1.09
N GLN A 15 2.01 -6.84 -0.04
CA GLN A 15 0.72 -6.74 -0.69
C GLN A 15 -0.41 -7.38 0.11
N ALA A 16 -0.15 -8.44 0.90
CA ALA A 16 -1.14 -9.00 1.79
C ALA A 16 -1.45 -8.06 2.96
N VAL A 17 -0.44 -7.38 3.50
CA VAL A 17 -0.60 -6.41 4.60
C VAL A 17 -1.23 -5.10 4.09
N LEU A 18 -0.70 -4.51 3.02
CA LEU A 18 -1.27 -3.30 2.38
C LEU A 18 -2.63 -3.57 1.70
N GLY A 19 -2.87 -4.82 1.27
CA GLY A 19 -4.14 -5.26 0.69
C GLY A 19 -5.28 -5.36 1.70
N PHE A 20 -4.99 -5.19 2.99
CA PHE A 20 -5.94 -5.11 4.09
C PHE A 20 -7.04 -4.09 3.82
N ASP A 21 -6.68 -2.82 3.57
CA ASP A 21 -7.63 -1.71 3.44
C ASP A 21 -8.53 -1.90 2.22
N ASN A 22 -7.92 -2.37 1.13
CA ASN A 22 -8.63 -2.69 -0.10
C ASN A 22 -9.63 -3.84 0.10
N LEU A 23 -9.27 -4.89 0.85
CA LEU A 23 -10.18 -6.00 1.15
C LEU A 23 -11.31 -5.58 2.11
N LEU A 24 -11.00 -4.78 3.13
CA LEU A 24 -11.98 -4.25 4.07
C LEU A 24 -13.01 -3.40 3.33
N TYR A 25 -12.56 -2.50 2.45
CA TYR A 25 -13.43 -1.72 1.59
C TYR A 25 -14.31 -2.61 0.70
N ILE A 26 -13.72 -3.57 -0.02
CA ILE A 26 -14.47 -4.52 -0.87
C ILE A 26 -15.53 -5.25 -0.05
N SER A 27 -15.17 -5.71 1.16
CA SER A 27 -16.08 -6.42 2.03
C SER A 27 -17.23 -5.54 2.53
N LEU A 28 -16.95 -4.30 2.94
CA LEU A 28 -17.95 -3.34 3.41
C LEU A 28 -18.86 -2.88 2.28
N GLU A 29 -18.30 -2.52 1.12
CA GLU A 29 -19.06 -2.07 -0.04
C GLU A 29 -19.92 -3.20 -0.60
N SER A 30 -19.44 -4.45 -0.60
CA SER A 30 -20.24 -5.62 -1.00
C SER A 30 -21.51 -5.83 -0.16
N LYS A 31 -21.54 -5.38 1.10
CA LYS A 31 -22.74 -5.46 1.95
C LYS A 31 -23.86 -4.50 1.54
N LYS A 32 -23.56 -3.50 0.71
CA LYS A 32 -24.55 -2.56 0.17
C LYS A 32 -25.32 -3.14 -1.03
N ALA A 33 -24.89 -4.28 -1.56
CA ALA A 33 -25.60 -5.04 -2.58
C ALA A 33 -26.76 -5.86 -1.96
N PRO A 34 -27.74 -6.31 -2.78
CA PRO A 34 -28.76 -7.28 -2.34
C PRO A 34 -28.13 -8.50 -1.68
N VAL A 35 -28.75 -9.00 -0.60
CA VAL A 35 -28.18 -10.05 0.29
C VAL A 35 -27.76 -11.30 -0.50
N GLU A 36 -28.55 -11.68 -1.49
CA GLU A 36 -28.30 -12.84 -2.35
C GLU A 36 -27.08 -12.65 -3.27
N GLU A 37 -26.73 -11.40 -3.59
CA GLU A 37 -25.67 -11.06 -4.55
C GLU A 37 -24.34 -10.70 -3.88
N GLN A 38 -24.30 -10.41 -2.58
CA GLN A 38 -23.11 -9.88 -1.89
C GLN A 38 -21.85 -10.74 -2.09
N LYS A 39 -21.99 -12.06 -2.01
CA LYS A 39 -20.88 -13.01 -2.21
C LYS A 39 -20.38 -13.01 -3.66
N SER A 40 -21.30 -12.92 -4.62
CA SER A 40 -20.98 -12.86 -6.04
C SER A 40 -20.29 -11.53 -6.39
N VAL A 41 -20.83 -10.42 -5.88
CA VAL A 41 -20.26 -9.06 -6.02
C VAL A 41 -18.85 -9.00 -5.45
N ARG A 42 -18.62 -9.56 -4.26
CA ARG A 42 -17.28 -9.61 -3.64
C ARG A 42 -16.28 -10.37 -4.51
N LYS A 43 -16.63 -11.60 -4.94
CA LYS A 43 -15.74 -12.41 -5.78
C LYS A 43 -15.44 -11.76 -7.12
N LYS A 44 -16.46 -11.23 -7.80
CA LYS A 44 -16.30 -10.51 -9.06
C LYS A 44 -15.45 -9.25 -8.88
N GLY A 45 -15.72 -8.49 -7.82
CA GLY A 45 -14.94 -7.30 -7.45
C GLY A 45 -13.46 -7.61 -7.26
N ILE A 46 -13.13 -8.67 -6.49
CA ILE A 46 -11.74 -9.11 -6.28
C ILE A 46 -11.10 -9.54 -7.61
N LEU A 47 -11.80 -10.32 -8.43
CA LEU A 47 -11.24 -10.78 -9.71
C LEU A 47 -10.95 -9.62 -10.66
N ILE A 48 -11.89 -8.69 -10.80
CA ILE A 48 -11.72 -7.48 -11.62
C ILE A 48 -10.58 -6.62 -11.04
N ALA A 49 -10.49 -6.48 -9.72
CA ALA A 49 -9.43 -5.75 -9.05
C ALA A 49 -8.03 -6.30 -9.37
N ILE A 50 -7.86 -7.62 -9.38
CA ILE A 50 -6.57 -8.26 -9.76
C ILE A 50 -6.22 -7.93 -11.21
N VAL A 51 -7.18 -8.07 -12.14
CA VAL A 51 -6.94 -7.78 -13.56
C VAL A 51 -6.55 -6.30 -13.75
N LEU A 52 -7.30 -5.38 -13.12
CA LEU A 52 -7.01 -3.96 -13.18
C LEU A 52 -5.66 -3.60 -12.58
N ARG A 53 -5.21 -4.30 -11.53
CA ARG A 53 -3.86 -4.12 -10.98
C ARG A 53 -2.77 -4.48 -11.97
N ILE A 54 -2.94 -5.57 -12.72
CA ILE A 54 -1.98 -5.97 -13.75
C ILE A 54 -1.96 -4.96 -14.91
N VAL A 55 -3.13 -4.49 -15.34
CA VAL A 55 -3.23 -3.44 -16.36
C VAL A 55 -2.58 -2.14 -15.86
N LEU A 56 -2.87 -1.72 -14.63
CA LEU A 56 -2.28 -0.52 -14.04
C LEU A 56 -0.76 -0.65 -13.87
N LEU A 57 -0.26 -1.83 -13.46
CA LEU A 57 1.17 -2.12 -13.40
C LEU A 57 1.82 -1.91 -14.77
N PHE A 58 1.24 -2.49 -15.82
CA PHE A 58 1.75 -2.32 -17.18
C PHE A 58 1.75 -0.85 -17.61
N VAL A 59 0.66 -0.11 -17.36
CA VAL A 59 0.57 1.32 -17.68
C VAL A 59 1.64 2.11 -16.93
N LEU A 60 1.78 1.92 -15.61
CA LEU A 60 2.73 2.68 -14.81
C LEU A 60 4.19 2.39 -15.19
N VAL A 61 4.54 1.12 -15.38
CA VAL A 61 5.90 0.74 -15.82
C VAL A 61 6.19 1.32 -17.20
N SER A 62 5.25 1.22 -18.15
CA SER A 62 5.42 1.78 -19.49
C SER A 62 5.55 3.30 -19.48
N VAL A 63 4.78 3.99 -18.64
CA VAL A 63 4.85 5.45 -18.49
C VAL A 63 6.20 5.84 -17.88
N ILE A 64 6.66 5.14 -16.85
CA ILE A 64 7.96 5.39 -16.24
C ILE A 64 9.08 5.22 -17.26
N ASP A 65 9.07 4.10 -18.01
CA ASP A 65 10.07 3.83 -19.05
C ASP A 65 10.04 4.87 -20.17
N PHE A 66 8.86 5.39 -20.52
CA PHE A 66 8.72 6.45 -21.52
C PHE A 66 9.30 7.79 -21.05
N PHE A 67 9.27 8.08 -19.74
CA PHE A 67 9.74 9.34 -19.18
C PHE A 67 11.10 9.24 -18.45
N GLN A 68 11.99 8.35 -18.92
CA GLN A 68 13.34 8.20 -18.36
C GLN A 68 14.27 9.37 -18.73
N GLU A 69 14.05 10.05 -19.88
CA GLU A 69 14.90 11.18 -20.27
C GLU A 69 14.68 12.40 -19.35
N PRO A 70 15.77 13.03 -18.85
CA PRO A 70 15.65 14.23 -18.03
C PRO A 70 15.01 15.36 -18.83
N PHE A 71 14.00 15.98 -18.22
CA PHE A 71 13.40 17.16 -18.81
C PHE A 71 14.43 18.30 -18.74
N SER A 72 14.90 18.75 -19.90
CA SER A 72 15.89 19.84 -20.01
C SER A 72 15.46 21.14 -19.33
N PHE A 73 14.15 21.33 -19.07
CA PHE A 73 13.58 22.48 -18.37
C PHE A 73 13.42 22.31 -16.84
N LEU A 74 13.62 21.11 -16.29
CA LEU A 74 13.58 20.81 -14.85
C LEU A 74 14.97 20.44 -14.28
N THR A 75 16.02 20.81 -15.01
CA THR A 75 17.40 20.71 -14.54
C THR A 75 17.83 22.11 -14.12
N ALA A 76 18.08 22.32 -12.82
CA ALA A 76 18.55 23.61 -12.33
C ALA A 76 19.57 23.44 -11.20
N GLU A 77 20.52 24.37 -11.18
CA GLU A 77 21.57 24.46 -10.18
C GLU A 77 21.35 25.76 -9.40
N ILE A 78 20.84 25.66 -8.17
CA ILE A 78 20.71 26.79 -7.27
C ILE A 78 22.02 26.88 -6.49
N LYS A 79 22.86 27.85 -6.87
CA LYS A 79 24.17 28.22 -6.28
C LYS A 79 24.35 27.68 -4.84
N ASP A 80 25.16 26.63 -4.71
CA ASP A 80 25.64 25.97 -3.48
C ASP A 80 24.60 25.49 -2.44
N ILE A 81 23.30 25.52 -2.73
CA ILE A 81 22.25 25.14 -1.78
C ILE A 81 21.48 23.89 -2.23
N ALA A 82 21.14 23.80 -3.52
CA ALA A 82 20.44 22.65 -4.07
C ALA A 82 20.72 22.45 -5.56
N LYS A 83 21.00 21.20 -5.95
CA LYS A 83 21.08 20.76 -7.34
C LYS A 83 20.00 19.71 -7.58
N PHE A 84 19.35 19.76 -8.74
CA PHE A 84 18.35 18.77 -9.13
C PHE A 84 18.24 18.64 -10.65
N ALA A 85 17.95 17.43 -11.10
CA ALA A 85 17.71 17.06 -12.49
C ALA A 85 16.50 16.11 -12.55
N PHE A 86 15.29 16.66 -12.64
CA PHE A 86 14.09 15.82 -12.66
C PHE A 86 13.87 15.20 -14.05
N ASN A 87 13.73 13.88 -14.08
CA ASN A 87 13.08 13.13 -15.17
C ASN A 87 11.67 12.71 -14.75
N GLY A 88 10.82 12.25 -15.68
CA GLY A 88 9.46 11.88 -15.30
C GLY A 88 9.38 10.64 -14.40
N HIS A 89 10.36 9.73 -14.46
CA HIS A 89 10.49 8.66 -13.48
C HIS A 89 10.63 9.20 -12.04
N SER A 90 11.58 10.11 -11.82
CA SER A 90 11.84 10.74 -10.51
C SER A 90 10.61 11.51 -10.01
N LEU A 91 9.88 12.18 -10.91
CA LEU A 91 8.68 12.92 -10.55
C LEU A 91 7.55 11.98 -10.12
N ILE A 92 7.31 10.89 -10.86
CA ILE A 92 6.30 9.88 -10.52
C ILE A 92 6.63 9.22 -9.18
N VAL A 93 7.89 8.85 -8.97
CA VAL A 93 8.33 8.20 -7.73
C VAL A 93 8.28 9.16 -6.54
N LEU A 94 8.72 10.41 -6.69
CA LEU A 94 8.63 11.43 -5.63
C LEU A 94 7.19 11.80 -5.29
N ALA A 95 6.36 12.07 -6.30
CA ALA A 95 4.95 12.41 -6.10
C ALA A 95 4.20 11.23 -5.49
N GLY A 96 4.49 10.01 -5.96
CA GLY A 96 3.97 8.77 -5.42
C GLY A 96 4.36 8.54 -3.96
N GLY A 97 5.65 8.67 -3.64
CA GLY A 97 6.15 8.57 -2.27
C GLY A 97 5.53 9.63 -1.36
N GLY A 98 5.45 10.89 -1.81
CA GLY A 98 4.82 11.97 -1.07
C GLY A 98 3.32 11.74 -0.84
N PHE A 99 2.60 11.24 -1.85
CA PHE A 99 1.18 10.88 -1.74
C PHE A 99 0.96 9.76 -0.72
N ILE A 100 1.81 8.73 -0.75
CA ILE A 100 1.79 7.62 0.20
C ILE A 100 2.05 8.11 1.63
N ILE A 101 3.08 8.95 1.84
CA ILE A 101 3.40 9.54 3.15
C ILE A 101 2.21 10.35 3.67
N TYR A 102 1.66 11.24 2.83
CA TYR A 102 0.52 12.07 3.19
C TYR A 102 -0.68 11.22 3.61
N THR A 103 -1.01 10.20 2.82
CA THR A 103 -2.13 9.30 3.09
C THR A 103 -1.91 8.56 4.41
N ALA A 104 -0.73 7.96 4.61
CA ALA A 104 -0.41 7.26 5.86
C ALA A 104 -0.50 8.19 7.09
N ILE A 105 0.08 9.40 7.03
CA ILE A 105 0.00 10.38 8.11
C ILE A 105 -1.46 10.75 8.39
N LYS A 106 -2.24 11.05 7.34
CA LYS A 106 -3.64 11.44 7.47
C LYS A 106 -4.47 10.36 8.16
N GLU A 107 -4.31 9.10 7.75
CA GLU A 107 -5.03 7.98 8.37
C GLU A 107 -4.59 7.74 9.82
N ILE A 108 -3.29 7.85 10.12
CA ILE A 108 -2.78 7.79 11.50
C ILE A 108 -3.38 8.91 12.36
N TRP A 109 -3.43 10.14 11.86
CA TRP A 109 -4.06 11.28 12.55
C TRP A 109 -5.54 11.05 12.82
N HIS A 110 -6.27 10.53 11.83
CA HIS A 110 -7.69 10.21 11.96
C HIS A 110 -7.90 9.18 13.07
N MET A 111 -7.09 8.12 13.10
CA MET A 111 -7.18 7.09 14.14
C MET A 111 -6.87 7.63 15.55
N ILE A 112 -5.91 8.55 15.69
CA ILE A 112 -5.55 9.16 16.99
C ILE A 112 -6.61 10.16 17.46
N SER A 113 -7.27 10.85 16.52
CA SER A 113 -8.27 11.87 16.82
C SER A 113 -9.59 11.26 17.32
N ILE A 114 -9.82 9.97 17.09
CA ILE A 114 -10.98 9.22 17.58
C ILE A 114 -10.70 8.71 19.01
N LYS A 115 -10.58 9.65 19.95
CA LYS A 115 -10.83 9.37 21.38
C LYS A 115 -12.27 9.69 21.80
N ASP A 116 -13.08 10.27 20.92
CA ASP A 116 -14.49 10.60 21.15
C ASP A 116 -15.32 10.41 19.86
N LEU A 117 -15.56 9.16 19.45
CA LEU A 117 -16.73 8.77 18.64
C LEU A 117 -16.84 7.24 18.67
N GLU A 118 -17.61 6.75 19.63
CA GLU A 118 -18.36 5.52 19.43
C GLU A 118 -19.10 5.63 18.09
N HIS A 119 -19.03 4.57 17.27
CA HIS A 119 -19.92 4.30 16.14
C HIS A 119 -20.14 5.42 15.11
N ASP A 120 -19.41 5.36 13.99
CA ASP A 120 -19.99 5.80 12.71
C ASP A 120 -19.67 4.90 11.52
N VAL A 121 -19.63 3.57 11.77
CA VAL A 121 -19.80 2.57 10.70
C VAL A 121 -21.15 1.84 10.83
N GLU A 122 -21.99 2.25 11.79
CA GLU A 122 -23.41 1.88 11.89
C GLU A 122 -24.27 3.08 11.49
N GLY A 123 -24.56 3.25 10.21
CA GLY A 123 -25.37 4.43 9.83
C GLY A 123 -25.73 4.66 8.37
N ASP A 124 -25.59 3.72 7.44
CA ASP A 124 -26.13 3.89 6.07
C ASP A 124 -27.15 2.81 5.70
N ALA A 125 -27.87 2.28 6.71
CA ALA A 125 -29.00 1.36 6.53
C ALA A 125 -30.25 2.05 5.93
N GLY A 126 -30.16 3.33 5.56
CA GLY A 126 -31.25 4.13 4.99
C GLY A 126 -31.06 4.54 3.52
N LYS A 127 -29.87 4.37 2.91
CA LYS A 127 -29.70 4.62 1.47
C LYS A 127 -30.17 3.40 0.69
N SER A 128 -31.02 3.65 -0.31
CA SER A 128 -31.45 2.68 -1.33
C SER A 128 -30.34 1.66 -1.63
N LYS A 129 -30.64 0.36 -1.49
CA LYS A 129 -29.70 -0.72 -1.80
C LYS A 129 -29.10 -0.45 -3.18
N LYS A 130 -27.79 -0.23 -3.24
CA LYS A 130 -27.10 -0.04 -4.51
C LYS A 130 -27.29 -1.30 -5.35
N THR A 131 -27.50 -1.15 -6.66
CA THR A 131 -27.48 -2.29 -7.57
C THR A 131 -26.12 -2.98 -7.51
N ALA A 132 -26.05 -4.30 -7.72
CA ALA A 132 -24.77 -5.02 -7.72
C ALA A 132 -23.74 -4.39 -8.67
N ASN A 133 -24.17 -3.91 -9.83
CA ASN A 133 -23.29 -3.23 -10.78
C ASN A 133 -22.72 -1.91 -10.20
N ALA A 134 -23.54 -1.10 -9.53
CA ALA A 134 -23.06 0.13 -8.89
C ALA A 134 -22.06 -0.15 -7.76
N VAL A 135 -22.26 -1.24 -7.02
CA VAL A 135 -21.33 -1.71 -5.99
C VAL A 135 -20.01 -2.18 -6.61
N ILE A 136 -20.07 -2.98 -7.68
CA ILE A 136 -18.87 -3.43 -8.41
C ILE A 136 -18.09 -2.23 -8.97
N VAL A 137 -18.77 -1.25 -9.57
CA VAL A 137 -18.11 -0.03 -10.08
C VAL A 137 -17.43 0.75 -8.95
N SER A 138 -18.09 0.90 -7.80
CA SER A 138 -17.49 1.57 -6.63
C SER A 138 -16.24 0.83 -6.14
N ILE A 139 -16.31 -0.51 -6.06
CA ILE A 139 -15.16 -1.37 -5.74
C ILE A 139 -14.02 -1.16 -6.72
N VAL A 140 -14.31 -1.13 -8.02
CA VAL A 140 -13.32 -0.97 -9.09
C VAL A 140 -12.61 0.38 -8.98
N ILE A 141 -13.37 1.47 -8.81
CA ILE A 141 -12.81 2.82 -8.70
C ILE A 141 -11.91 2.93 -7.47
N MET A 142 -12.40 2.47 -6.31
CA MET A 142 -11.61 2.54 -5.08
C MET A 142 -10.35 1.67 -5.15
N ASN A 143 -10.48 0.46 -5.71
CA ASN A 143 -9.34 -0.42 -5.91
C ASN A 143 -8.31 0.21 -6.85
N LEU A 144 -8.72 0.95 -7.88
CA LEU A 144 -7.78 1.65 -8.77
C LEU A 144 -6.93 2.65 -7.98
N VAL A 145 -7.57 3.47 -7.12
CA VAL A 145 -6.89 4.45 -6.26
C VAL A 145 -5.91 3.76 -5.32
N PHE A 146 -6.35 2.74 -4.57
CA PHE A 146 -5.48 2.01 -3.65
C PHE A 146 -4.38 1.19 -4.33
N SER A 147 -4.59 0.76 -5.56
CA SER A 147 -3.61 -0.02 -6.29
C SER A 147 -2.39 0.82 -6.66
N PHE A 148 -2.55 2.14 -6.82
CA PHE A 148 -1.46 3.06 -7.12
C PHE A 148 -0.35 2.97 -6.07
N ASP A 149 -0.70 3.06 -4.78
CA ASP A 149 0.25 3.01 -3.67
C ASP A 149 1.03 1.69 -3.64
N SER A 150 0.31 0.58 -3.73
CA SER A 150 0.90 -0.75 -3.69
C SER A 150 1.79 -1.07 -4.90
N ILE A 151 1.49 -0.49 -6.07
CA ILE A 151 2.32 -0.66 -7.27
C ILE A 151 3.58 0.21 -7.19
N LEU A 152 3.46 1.45 -6.76
CA LEU A 152 4.63 2.30 -6.51
C LEU A 152 5.56 1.69 -5.47
N ALA A 153 5.01 1.14 -4.39
CA ALA A 153 5.77 0.38 -3.40
C ALA A 153 6.56 -0.77 -4.05
N ALA A 154 5.89 -1.53 -4.93
CA ALA A 154 6.48 -2.66 -5.62
C ALA A 154 7.60 -2.23 -6.58
N ILE A 155 7.41 -1.11 -7.29
CA ILE A 155 8.45 -0.50 -8.15
C ILE A 155 9.68 -0.14 -7.30
N GLY A 156 9.50 0.55 -6.17
CA GLY A 156 10.61 0.88 -5.27
C GLY A 156 11.34 -0.36 -4.70
N LEU A 157 10.62 -1.44 -4.37
CA LEU A 157 11.24 -2.68 -3.89
C LEU A 157 11.99 -3.46 -5.00
N THR A 158 11.72 -3.16 -6.27
CA THR A 158 12.28 -3.85 -7.43
C THR A 158 13.24 -2.99 -8.25
N SER A 159 13.57 -1.78 -7.78
CA SER A 159 14.42 -0.82 -8.50
C SER A 159 15.83 -1.36 -8.78
N ASP A 160 16.44 -2.11 -7.84
CA ASP A 160 17.79 -2.66 -8.08
C ASP A 160 17.81 -3.90 -9.01
N ILE A 161 16.66 -4.33 -9.54
CA ILE A 161 16.63 -5.46 -10.47
C ILE A 161 17.02 -4.93 -11.85
N GLU A 162 18.26 -5.21 -12.28
CA GLU A 162 18.84 -4.73 -13.55
C GLU A 162 17.95 -4.98 -14.79
N ASN A 163 17.19 -6.08 -14.78
CA ASN A 163 16.33 -6.46 -15.89
C ASN A 163 14.87 -6.04 -15.61
N SER A 164 14.41 -4.99 -16.30
CA SER A 164 13.05 -4.45 -16.16
C SER A 164 11.95 -5.49 -16.42
N THR A 165 12.16 -6.43 -17.35
CA THR A 165 11.22 -7.53 -17.60
C THR A 165 11.12 -8.47 -16.40
N THR A 166 12.25 -8.75 -15.74
CA THR A 166 12.29 -9.60 -14.54
C THR A 166 11.60 -8.90 -13.36
N ALA A 167 11.84 -7.61 -13.17
CA ALA A 167 11.15 -6.80 -12.16
C ALA A 167 9.63 -6.84 -12.38
N PHE A 168 9.18 -6.60 -13.61
CA PHE A 168 7.78 -6.66 -13.99
C PHE A 168 7.16 -8.04 -13.70
N ILE A 169 7.82 -9.13 -14.08
CA ILE A 169 7.33 -10.49 -13.85
C ILE A 169 7.21 -10.77 -12.35
N ILE A 170 8.19 -10.37 -11.54
CA ILE A 170 8.15 -10.54 -10.09
C ILE A 170 6.98 -9.77 -9.47
N MET A 171 6.79 -8.50 -9.86
CA MET A 171 5.66 -7.69 -9.39
C MET A 171 4.32 -8.30 -9.81
N ALA A 172 4.18 -8.74 -11.06
CA ALA A 172 2.97 -9.36 -11.58
C ALA A 172 2.64 -10.68 -10.86
N ILE A 173 3.64 -11.55 -10.65
CA ILE A 173 3.48 -12.79 -9.87
C ILE A 173 3.07 -12.45 -8.44
N ALA A 174 3.68 -11.45 -7.80
CA ALA A 174 3.28 -11.03 -6.46
C ALA A 174 1.79 -10.63 -6.42
N ILE A 175 1.35 -9.77 -7.35
CA ILE A 175 -0.04 -9.30 -7.44
C ILE A 175 -1.01 -10.47 -7.63
N VAL A 176 -0.69 -11.41 -8.53
CA VAL A 176 -1.54 -12.57 -8.79
C VAL A 176 -1.57 -13.50 -7.60
N CYS A 177 -0.42 -13.86 -7.02
CA CYS A 177 -0.34 -14.74 -5.86
C CYS A 177 -1.07 -14.15 -4.65
N SER A 178 -0.84 -12.87 -4.35
CA SER A 178 -1.51 -12.17 -3.25
C SER A 178 -3.01 -12.03 -3.51
N GLY A 179 -3.40 -11.69 -4.74
CA GLY A 179 -4.79 -11.63 -5.19
C GLY A 179 -5.54 -12.95 -5.05
N LEU A 180 -4.92 -14.06 -5.46
CA LEU A 180 -5.48 -15.40 -5.31
C LEU A 180 -5.59 -15.80 -3.84
N LEU A 181 -4.56 -15.53 -3.04
CA LEU A 181 -4.58 -15.75 -1.59
C LEU A 181 -5.75 -14.96 -0.94
N MET A 182 -5.93 -13.70 -1.33
CA MET A 182 -7.04 -12.87 -0.88
C MET A 182 -8.39 -13.45 -1.32
N LEU A 183 -8.54 -13.94 -2.56
CA LEU A 183 -9.79 -14.55 -3.02
C LEU A 183 -10.17 -15.78 -2.19
N LEU A 184 -9.19 -16.63 -1.86
CA LEU A 184 -9.39 -17.84 -1.07
C LEU A 184 -9.71 -17.54 0.40
N LEU A 185 -9.13 -16.47 0.94
CA LEU A 185 -9.21 -16.14 2.36
C LEU A 185 -10.11 -14.93 2.66
N ALA A 186 -10.75 -14.31 1.66
CA ALA A 186 -11.47 -13.03 1.78
C ALA A 186 -12.46 -13.00 2.94
N ASP A 187 -13.27 -14.06 3.09
CA ASP A 187 -14.28 -14.13 4.14
C ASP A 187 -13.66 -14.28 5.55
N LYS A 188 -12.55 -15.02 5.66
CA LYS A 188 -11.83 -15.20 6.94
C LYS A 188 -11.03 -13.98 7.33
N ILE A 189 -10.30 -13.41 6.37
CA ILE A 189 -9.48 -12.22 6.56
C ILE A 189 -10.41 -11.05 6.93
N SER A 190 -11.49 -10.79 6.19
CA SER A 190 -12.44 -9.71 6.52
C SER A 190 -12.96 -9.78 7.97
N VAL A 191 -13.36 -10.97 8.44
CA VAL A 191 -13.84 -11.17 9.82
C VAL A 191 -12.73 -11.05 10.87
N PHE A 192 -11.53 -11.58 10.57
CA PHE A 192 -10.37 -11.49 11.45
C PHE A 192 -9.91 -10.03 11.61
N LEU A 193 -9.81 -9.31 10.50
CA LEU A 193 -9.36 -7.92 10.45
C LEU A 193 -10.35 -6.97 11.12
N ALA A 194 -11.66 -7.15 10.90
CA ALA A 194 -12.68 -6.35 11.59
C ALA A 194 -12.62 -6.49 13.12
N LYS A 195 -12.14 -7.64 13.63
CA LYS A 195 -11.96 -7.89 15.06
C LYS A 195 -10.60 -7.45 15.60
N ASN A 196 -9.62 -7.18 14.73
CA ASN A 196 -8.24 -6.95 15.10
C ASN A 196 -7.68 -5.67 14.46
N ARG A 197 -8.29 -4.52 14.77
CA ARG A 197 -7.86 -3.17 14.35
C ARG A 197 -6.38 -2.84 14.62
N MET A 198 -5.72 -3.53 15.55
CA MET A 198 -4.27 -3.35 15.78
C MET A 198 -3.43 -3.61 14.52
N TYR A 199 -3.85 -4.54 13.65
CA TYR A 199 -3.10 -4.86 12.43
C TYR A 199 -3.30 -3.82 11.30
N GLU A 200 -4.35 -3.00 11.36
CA GLU A 200 -4.56 -1.85 10.47
C GLU A 200 -3.43 -0.83 10.65
N VAL A 201 -3.10 -0.54 11.91
CA VAL A 201 -2.03 0.38 12.30
C VAL A 201 -0.67 -0.06 11.76
N LEU A 202 -0.36 -1.35 11.88
CA LEU A 202 0.88 -1.92 11.35
C LEU A 202 0.97 -1.69 9.83
N GLY A 203 -0.12 -1.88 9.08
CA GLY A 203 -0.18 -1.60 7.65
C GLY A 203 0.12 -0.14 7.31
N LEU A 204 -0.45 0.80 8.05
CA LEU A 204 -0.21 2.24 7.88
C LEU A 204 1.26 2.63 8.15
N PHE A 205 1.90 2.05 9.17
CA PHE A 205 3.33 2.28 9.43
C PHE A 205 4.23 1.70 8.34
N ILE A 206 3.87 0.53 7.81
CA ILE A 206 4.58 -0.07 6.68
C ILE A 206 4.43 0.82 5.43
N LEU A 207 3.22 1.30 5.16
CA LEU A 207 2.94 2.23 4.07
C LEU A 207 3.75 3.53 4.23
N PHE A 208 3.85 4.06 5.44
CA PHE A 208 4.67 5.23 5.74
C PHE A 208 6.15 5.02 5.42
N ILE A 209 6.74 3.90 5.81
CA ILE A 209 8.15 3.57 5.52
C ILE A 209 8.35 3.38 4.01
N VAL A 210 7.43 2.71 3.33
CA VAL A 210 7.44 2.60 1.86
C VAL A 210 7.44 4.00 1.23
N GLY A 211 6.61 4.91 1.75
CA GLY A 211 6.59 6.30 1.31
C GLY A 211 7.95 6.99 1.47
N ILE A 212 8.62 6.81 2.62
CA ILE A 212 9.98 7.32 2.85
C ILE A 212 10.96 6.72 1.85
N MET A 213 10.93 5.40 1.65
CA MET A 213 11.80 4.70 0.70
C MET A 213 11.64 5.28 -0.70
N LEU A 214 10.40 5.48 -1.17
CA LEU A 214 10.12 6.08 -2.48
C LEU A 214 10.55 7.54 -2.58
N VAL A 215 10.35 8.36 -1.54
CA VAL A 215 10.83 9.75 -1.55
C VAL A 215 12.36 9.79 -1.63
N THR A 216 13.07 8.92 -0.92
CA THR A 216 14.53 8.83 -1.02
C THR A 216 15.00 8.33 -2.39
N GLU A 217 14.30 7.35 -2.96
CA GLU A 217 14.58 6.82 -4.31
C GLU A 217 14.34 7.88 -5.38
N GLY A 218 13.20 8.56 -5.34
CA GLY A 218 12.88 9.62 -6.28
C GLY A 218 13.81 10.83 -6.15
N GLY A 219 14.25 11.15 -4.94
CA GLY A 219 15.28 12.16 -4.70
C GLY A 219 16.63 11.76 -5.29
N HIS A 220 17.00 10.49 -5.17
CA HIS A 220 18.20 9.95 -5.81
C HIS A 220 18.11 10.02 -7.34
N LEU A 221 17.00 9.58 -7.93
CA LEU A 221 16.72 9.65 -9.36
C LEU A 221 16.70 11.09 -9.90
N ALA A 222 16.35 12.06 -9.05
CA ALA A 222 16.36 13.49 -9.38
C ALA A 222 17.75 14.14 -9.15
N HIS A 223 18.79 13.37 -8.80
CA HIS A 223 20.11 13.90 -8.41
C HIS A 223 20.03 15.01 -7.37
N LEU A 224 19.11 14.86 -6.41
CA LEU A 224 18.77 15.92 -5.47
C LEU A 224 19.89 16.05 -4.44
N GLU A 225 20.49 17.23 -4.39
CA GLU A 225 21.48 17.62 -3.39
C GLU A 225 20.86 18.61 -2.41
N LEU A 226 21.04 18.35 -1.11
CA LEU A 226 20.62 19.25 -0.03
C LEU A 226 21.84 19.56 0.84
N PHE A 227 22.18 20.85 0.98
CA PHE A 227 23.31 21.29 1.80
C PHE A 227 24.64 20.60 1.42
N GLY A 228 24.87 20.38 0.12
CA GLY A 228 26.07 19.71 -0.41
C GLY A 228 26.11 18.19 -0.20
N ASN A 229 25.02 17.56 0.27
CA ASN A 229 24.92 16.12 0.42
C ASN A 229 23.85 15.55 -0.54
N HIS A 230 24.20 14.48 -1.25
CA HIS A 230 23.26 13.78 -2.11
C HIS A 230 22.26 12.97 -1.28
N ILE A 231 21.01 12.92 -1.73
CA ILE A 231 20.03 11.97 -1.19
C ILE A 231 20.45 10.55 -1.58
N VAL A 232 20.73 9.73 -0.58
CA VAL A 232 21.03 8.30 -0.75
C VAL A 232 19.73 7.52 -0.57
N PRO A 233 19.38 6.63 -1.51
CA PRO A 233 18.17 5.82 -1.39
C PRO A 233 18.27 4.86 -0.21
N MET A 234 17.14 4.60 0.45
CA MET A 234 17.09 3.61 1.52
C MET A 234 17.40 2.22 0.96
N SER A 235 18.41 1.54 1.51
CA SER A 235 18.72 0.18 1.07
C SER A 235 17.57 -0.79 1.38
N LYS A 236 17.31 -1.75 0.49
CA LYS A 236 16.28 -2.79 0.70
C LYS A 236 16.51 -3.59 1.97
N THR A 237 17.77 -3.88 2.30
CA THR A 237 18.11 -4.58 3.55
C THR A 237 17.74 -3.77 4.78
N THR A 238 17.96 -2.44 4.76
CA THR A 238 17.51 -1.53 5.82
C THR A 238 15.99 -1.53 5.91
N PHE A 239 15.30 -1.44 4.77
CA PHE A 239 13.84 -1.51 4.72
C PHE A 239 13.32 -2.81 5.35
N TYR A 240 13.84 -3.96 4.96
CA TYR A 240 13.45 -5.27 5.50
C TYR A 240 13.76 -5.41 7.00
N PHE A 241 14.91 -4.88 7.44
CA PHE A 241 15.28 -4.87 8.84
C PHE A 241 14.29 -4.04 9.67
N VAL A 242 13.92 -2.85 9.20
CA VAL A 242 12.93 -1.99 9.87
C VAL A 242 11.56 -2.68 9.91
N LEU A 243 11.12 -3.29 8.81
CA LEU A 243 9.87 -4.06 8.77
C LEU A 243 9.86 -5.20 9.80
N PHE A 244 10.95 -5.96 9.88
CA PHE A 244 11.08 -7.04 10.85
C PHE A 244 10.97 -6.51 12.29
N VAL A 245 11.68 -5.42 12.60
CA VAL A 245 11.61 -4.79 13.92
C VAL A 245 10.18 -4.31 14.23
N LEU A 246 9.49 -3.67 13.28
CA LEU A 246 8.11 -3.23 13.46
C LEU A 246 7.16 -4.39 13.78
N VAL A 247 7.25 -5.48 13.01
CA VAL A 247 6.41 -6.67 13.24
C VAL A 247 6.70 -7.27 14.62
N VAL A 248 7.96 -7.36 15.02
CA VAL A 248 8.34 -7.86 16.35
C VAL A 248 7.78 -6.96 17.46
N VAL A 249 7.95 -5.65 17.34
CA VAL A 249 7.42 -4.66 18.30
C VAL A 249 5.91 -4.77 18.41
N ASP A 250 5.20 -4.85 17.29
CA ASP A 250 3.73 -4.98 17.28
C ASP A 250 3.26 -6.29 17.93
N VAL A 251 3.94 -7.41 17.64
CA VAL A 251 3.65 -8.71 18.29
C VAL A 251 3.87 -8.64 19.81
N VAL A 252 4.96 -8.00 20.25
CA VAL A 252 5.26 -7.82 21.69
C VAL A 252 4.21 -6.92 22.35
N GLN A 253 3.88 -5.79 21.73
CA GLN A 253 2.86 -4.85 22.21
C GLN A 253 1.48 -5.52 22.30
N GLY A 254 1.09 -6.27 21.28
CA GLY A 254 -0.17 -7.01 21.26
C GLY A 254 -0.25 -8.06 22.38
N ARG A 255 0.84 -8.75 22.69
CA ARG A 255 0.92 -9.66 23.85
C ARG A 255 0.81 -8.92 25.18
N TYR A 256 1.46 -7.76 25.30
CA TYR A 256 1.42 -6.94 26.50
C TYR A 256 0.02 -6.40 26.77
N GLN A 257 -0.66 -5.83 25.76
CA GLN A 257 -2.03 -5.34 25.89
C GLN A 257 -3.02 -6.44 26.30
N LYS A 258 -2.90 -7.65 25.71
CA LYS A 258 -3.73 -8.80 26.12
C LYS A 258 -3.54 -9.17 27.58
N LYS A 259 -2.31 -9.11 28.10
CA LYS A 259 -2.03 -9.37 29.52
C LYS A 259 -2.66 -8.31 30.41
N LEU A 260 -2.53 -7.03 30.06
CA LEU A 260 -3.15 -5.94 30.83
C LEU A 260 -4.66 -6.06 30.91
N LEU A 261 -5.33 -6.36 29.79
CA LEU A 261 -6.79 -6.55 29.76
C LEU A 261 -7.22 -7.73 30.66
N ALA A 262 -6.51 -8.87 30.58
CA ALA A 262 -6.77 -10.02 31.43
C ALA A 262 -6.55 -9.71 32.93
N GLU A 263 -5.63 -8.81 33.26
CA GLU A 263 -5.39 -8.37 34.64
C GLU A 263 -6.48 -7.41 35.15
N GLN A 264 -7.00 -6.54 34.27
CA GLN A 264 -8.12 -5.65 34.58
C GLN A 264 -9.43 -6.43 34.77
N GLU A 265 -9.69 -7.45 33.96
CA GLU A 265 -10.85 -8.33 34.12
C GLU A 265 -10.81 -9.10 35.44
N LYS A 266 -9.63 -9.53 35.90
CA LYS A 266 -9.45 -10.19 37.20
C LYS A 266 -9.64 -9.27 38.41
N ARG A 267 -9.60 -7.95 38.21
CA ARG A 267 -9.78 -6.93 39.26
C ARG A 267 -11.22 -6.41 39.36
N LYS A 268 -12.09 -6.75 38.41
CA LYS A 268 -13.53 -6.45 38.43
C LYS A 268 -14.30 -7.63 39.02
#